data_AF-A0A953KIN5-F1
#
_entry.id   AF-A0A953KIN5-F1
#
_cell.length_a   1.000
_cell.length_b   1.000
_cell.length_c   1.000
_cell.angle_alpha   90.00
_cell.angle_beta   90.00
_cell.angle_gamma   90.00
#
_symmetry.space_group_name_H-M   'P 1'
#
loop_
_entity.id
_entity.type
_entity.pdbx_description
1 polymer ?
#
loop_
_entity_poly.entity_id
_entity_poly.type
_entity_poly.pdbx_seq_one_letter_code
_entity_poly.pdbx_strand_id
1 'polypeptide(L)'
;MKVYRIFFWITCLLITVEMAYSQNNRAVHEADSTLQARVKLSRINDVYIPTDTKDAIKELYRLTQEEARLKMLKVPEDTIASKLHFSLGRWMQINWGFDEGSRLSAYFIKNKVTFVDDMVDLLLRAFYRDIKGIPIDEANLMKSYSKRS
;
A
#
# COMPACT_ATOMS: atom_id res chain seq x y z
N MET A 1 40.48 12.65 -37.75
CA MET A 1 39.00 12.52 -37.91
C MET A 1 38.33 11.48 -36.99
N LYS A 2 38.99 10.38 -36.59
CA LYS A 2 38.41 9.36 -35.68
C LYS A 2 38.24 9.82 -34.22
N VAL A 3 39.17 10.64 -33.70
CA VAL A 3 39.17 11.14 -32.31
C VAL A 3 37.98 12.06 -32.03
N TYR A 4 37.67 13.00 -32.93
CA TYR A 4 36.49 13.88 -32.80
C TYR A 4 35.15 13.12 -32.79
N ARG A 5 35.07 11.98 -33.49
CA ARG A 5 33.88 11.12 -33.46
C ARG A 5 33.73 10.46 -32.09
N ILE A 6 34.82 9.98 -31.49
CA ILE A 6 34.81 9.41 -30.14
C ILE A 6 34.41 10.46 -29.10
N PHE A 7 34.98 11.66 -29.15
CA PHE A 7 34.58 12.76 -28.26
C PHE A 7 33.11 13.12 -28.42
N PHE A 8 32.58 13.19 -29.65
CA PHE A 8 31.16 13.43 -29.90
C PHE A 8 30.26 12.36 -29.28
N TRP A 9 30.63 11.08 -29.39
CA TRP A 9 29.87 9.99 -28.76
C TRP A 9 29.92 10.06 -27.23
N ILE A 10 31.06 10.41 -26.64
CA ILE A 10 31.20 10.59 -25.18
C ILE A 10 30.35 11.77 -24.71
N THR A 11 30.34 12.89 -25.43
CA THR A 11 29.50 14.05 -25.07
C THR A 11 28.01 13.74 -25.20
N CYS A 12 27.60 13.01 -26.24
CA CYS A 12 26.20 12.57 -26.37
C CYS A 12 25.79 11.63 -25.23
N LEU A 13 26.68 10.74 -24.78
CA LEU A 13 26.42 9.84 -23.66
C LEU A 13 26.27 10.60 -22.32
N LEU A 14 27.10 11.62 -22.07
CA LEU A 14 27.01 12.42 -20.84
C LEU A 14 25.69 13.20 -20.78
N ILE A 15 25.27 13.79 -21.90
CA ILE A 15 24.02 14.54 -22.01
C ILE A 15 22.79 13.65 -21.78
N THR A 16 22.78 12.41 -22.30
CA THR A 16 21.65 11.49 -22.08
C THR A 16 21.55 11.01 -20.64
N VAL A 17 22.69 10.81 -19.96
CA VAL A 17 22.72 10.47 -18.54
C VAL A 17 22.14 11.61 -17.69
N GLU A 18 22.57 12.85 -17.91
CA GLU A 18 22.04 14.02 -17.17
C GLU A 18 20.53 14.20 -17.37
N MET A 19 20.03 14.02 -18.60
CA MET A 19 18.58 14.08 -18.86
C MET A 19 17.81 12.98 -18.12
N ALA A 20 18.32 11.75 -18.07
CA ALA A 20 17.70 10.66 -17.32
C ALA A 20 17.67 10.95 -15.81
N TYR A 21 18.78 11.45 -15.24
CA TYR A 21 18.84 11.88 -13.83
C TYR A 21 17.84 12.99 -13.52
N SER A 22 17.72 14.00 -14.39
CA SER A 22 16.77 15.12 -14.21
C SER A 22 15.31 14.64 -14.27
N GLN A 23 14.97 13.77 -15.22
CA GLN A 23 13.63 13.18 -15.33
C GLN A 23 13.29 12.34 -14.08
N ASN A 24 14.23 11.51 -13.60
CA ASN A 24 14.04 10.71 -12.40
C ASN A 24 13.82 11.58 -11.16
N ASN A 25 14.63 12.61 -10.93
CA ASN A 25 14.46 13.50 -9.77
C ASN A 25 13.12 14.23 -9.80
N ARG A 26 12.66 14.68 -10.97
CA ARG A 26 11.34 15.31 -11.12
C ARG A 26 10.22 14.33 -10.75
N ALA A 27 10.27 13.10 -11.26
CA ALA A 27 9.29 12.06 -10.93
C ALA A 27 9.27 11.75 -9.43
N VAL A 28 10.43 11.66 -8.77
CA VAL A 28 10.53 11.45 -7.31
C VAL A 28 9.90 12.61 -6.52
N HIS A 29 10.23 13.86 -6.87
CA HIS A 29 9.64 15.03 -6.20
C HIS A 29 8.13 15.14 -6.42
N GLU A 30 7.65 14.82 -7.62
CA GLU A 30 6.22 14.79 -7.93
C GLU A 30 5.49 13.70 -7.13
N ALA A 31 6.06 12.50 -7.03
CA ALA A 31 5.52 11.42 -6.22
C ALA A 31 5.44 11.80 -4.72
N ASP A 32 6.51 12.38 -4.17
CA ASP A 32 6.54 12.82 -2.77
C ASP A 32 5.51 13.92 -2.49
N SER A 33 5.44 14.94 -3.37
CA SER A 33 4.44 16.01 -3.24
C SER A 33 3.00 15.50 -3.33
N THR A 34 2.73 14.55 -4.23
CA THR A 34 1.42 13.90 -4.38
C THR A 34 1.06 13.09 -3.14
N LEU A 35 2.00 12.32 -2.59
CA LEU A 35 1.80 11.57 -1.35
C LEU A 35 1.48 12.52 -0.18
N GLN A 36 2.25 13.60 -0.02
CA GLN A 36 2.04 14.58 1.05
C GLN A 36 0.66 15.26 0.97
N ALA A 37 0.15 15.48 -0.24
CA ALA A 37 -1.22 15.96 -0.45
C ALA A 37 -2.25 14.90 -0.07
N ARG A 38 -2.10 13.66 -0.54
CA ARG A 38 -3.07 12.56 -0.34
C ARG A 38 -3.20 12.11 1.11
N VAL A 39 -2.13 12.17 1.90
CA VAL A 39 -2.15 11.83 3.35
C VAL A 39 -3.06 12.76 4.16
N LYS A 40 -3.38 13.96 3.65
CA LYS A 40 -4.28 14.91 4.34
C LYS A 40 -5.74 14.69 3.97
N LEU A 41 -6.04 13.91 2.93
CA LEU A 41 -7.40 13.71 2.44
C LEU A 41 -8.14 12.67 3.28
N SER A 42 -9.37 12.99 3.70
CA SER A 42 -10.26 12.00 4.32
C SER A 42 -10.96 11.12 3.28
N ARG A 43 -11.01 11.57 2.02
CA ARG A 43 -11.64 10.87 0.91
C ARG A 43 -10.79 10.96 -0.36
N ILE A 44 -10.78 9.90 -1.15
CA ILE A 44 -10.17 9.85 -2.48
C ILE A 44 -11.21 9.23 -3.41
N ASN A 45 -11.55 9.89 -4.51
CA ASN A 45 -12.57 9.43 -5.47
C ASN A 45 -13.89 9.02 -4.79
N ASP A 46 -14.37 9.86 -3.86
CA ASP A 46 -15.56 9.60 -3.04
C ASP A 46 -15.53 8.33 -2.19
N VAL A 47 -14.36 7.74 -1.96
CA VAL A 47 -14.16 6.67 -0.99
C VAL A 47 -13.56 7.25 0.29
N TYR A 48 -14.13 6.90 1.44
CA TYR A 48 -13.53 7.22 2.74
C TYR A 48 -12.23 6.45 2.93
N ILE A 49 -11.15 7.14 3.28
CA ILE A 49 -9.85 6.52 3.54
C ILE A 49 -9.70 6.35 5.04
N PRO A 50 -9.49 5.16 5.61
CA PRO A 50 -9.33 5.04 7.06
C PRO A 50 -8.04 5.69 7.59
N THR A 51 -7.97 6.05 8.88
CA THR A 51 -6.74 6.63 9.47
C THR A 51 -5.73 5.60 9.97
N ASP A 52 -6.22 4.43 10.36
CA ASP A 52 -5.46 3.34 10.97
C ASP A 52 -6.24 2.02 10.84
N THR A 53 -5.67 0.91 11.33
CA THR A 53 -6.30 -0.41 11.27
C THR A 53 -7.65 -0.48 11.97
N LYS A 54 -7.82 0.20 13.11
CA LYS A 54 -9.09 0.18 13.85
C LYS A 54 -10.19 0.91 13.07
N ASP A 55 -9.87 2.05 12.49
CA ASP A 55 -10.79 2.77 11.61
C ASP A 55 -11.09 1.98 10.34
N ALA A 56 -10.09 1.29 9.77
CA ALA A 56 -10.27 0.45 8.60
C ALA A 56 -11.22 -0.72 8.87
N ILE A 57 -11.11 -1.37 10.03
CA ILE A 57 -12.03 -2.44 10.44
C ILE A 57 -13.47 -1.93 10.51
N LYS A 58 -13.72 -0.76 11.11
CA LYS A 58 -15.07 -0.17 11.15
C LYS A 58 -15.63 0.02 9.74
N GLU A 59 -14.80 0.51 8.82
CA GLU A 59 -15.21 0.70 7.44
C GLU A 59 -15.47 -0.66 6.74
N LEU A 60 -14.70 -1.71 7.03
CA LEU A 60 -14.97 -3.06 6.54
C LEU A 60 -16.29 -3.63 7.07
N TYR A 61 -16.67 -3.36 8.32
CA TYR A 61 -18.00 -3.71 8.82
C TYR A 61 -19.11 -3.00 8.05
N ARG A 62 -18.90 -1.74 7.64
CA ARG A 62 -19.85 -0.98 6.83
C ARG A 62 -19.94 -1.50 5.39
N LEU A 63 -18.82 -1.95 4.82
CA LEU A 63 -18.71 -2.43 3.43
C LEU A 63 -19.14 -3.89 3.25
N THR A 64 -19.19 -4.68 4.32
CA THR A 64 -19.50 -6.11 4.26
C THR A 64 -20.85 -6.42 4.91
N GLN A 65 -21.52 -7.45 4.39
CA GLN A 65 -22.72 -8.01 5.00
C GLN A 65 -22.35 -9.03 6.09
N GLU A 66 -23.23 -9.24 7.06
CA GLU A 66 -23.00 -10.18 8.16
C GLU A 66 -22.80 -11.60 7.66
N GLU A 67 -23.58 -12.03 6.68
CA GLU A 67 -23.50 -13.35 6.08
C GLU A 67 -22.13 -13.60 5.43
N ALA A 68 -21.54 -12.56 4.83
CA ALA A 68 -20.19 -12.65 4.26
C ALA A 68 -19.13 -12.81 5.36
N ARG A 69 -19.26 -12.07 6.47
CA ARG A 69 -18.36 -12.19 7.63
C ARG A 69 -18.47 -13.57 8.29
N LEU A 70 -19.68 -14.11 8.43
CA LEU A 70 -19.90 -15.47 8.96
C LEU A 70 -19.27 -16.55 8.08
N LYS A 71 -19.21 -16.35 6.76
CA LYS A 71 -18.49 -17.26 5.84
C LYS A 71 -16.98 -17.21 6.07
N MET A 72 -16.41 -16.05 6.41
CA MET A 72 -14.98 -15.93 6.71
C MET A 72 -14.58 -16.81 7.89
N LEU A 73 -15.44 -16.96 8.90
CA LEU A 73 -15.16 -17.79 10.09
C LEU A 73 -14.99 -19.29 9.79
N LYS A 74 -15.43 -19.77 8.62
CA LYS A 74 -15.25 -21.16 8.17
C LYS A 74 -13.86 -21.44 7.60
N VAL A 75 -13.04 -20.39 7.46
CA VAL A 75 -11.72 -20.44 6.85
C VAL A 75 -10.65 -20.29 7.94
N PRO A 76 -9.55 -21.07 7.89
CA PRO A 76 -8.38 -20.89 8.76
C PRO A 76 -7.72 -19.50 8.58
N GLU A 77 -7.27 -18.88 9.68
CA GLU A 77 -6.66 -17.54 9.66
C GLU A 77 -5.48 -17.42 8.70
N ASP A 78 -4.61 -18.43 8.66
CA ASP A 78 -3.44 -18.50 7.80
C ASP A 78 -3.77 -18.48 6.30
N THR A 79 -5.01 -18.81 5.93
CA THR A 79 -5.48 -18.82 4.54
C THR A 79 -6.45 -17.68 4.20
N ILE A 80 -6.87 -16.87 5.17
CA ILE A 80 -7.90 -15.84 4.91
C ILE A 80 -7.40 -14.76 3.96
N ALA A 81 -6.14 -14.34 4.15
CA ALA A 81 -5.52 -13.29 3.34
C ALA A 81 -5.43 -13.73 1.88
N SER A 82 -4.82 -14.90 1.62
CA SER A 82 -4.68 -15.44 0.26
C SER A 82 -6.02 -15.69 -0.44
N LYS A 83 -7.05 -16.12 0.28
CA LYS A 83 -8.40 -16.34 -0.28
C LYS A 83 -9.11 -15.04 -0.64
N LEU A 84 -8.90 -13.97 0.11
CA LEU A 84 -9.59 -12.70 -0.08
C LEU A 84 -8.75 -11.65 -0.81
N HIS A 85 -7.46 -11.91 -1.04
CA HIS A 85 -6.51 -10.96 -1.61
C HIS A 85 -7.00 -10.38 -2.94
N PHE A 86 -7.45 -11.21 -3.88
CA PHE A 86 -7.93 -10.74 -5.19
C PHE A 86 -9.39 -10.23 -5.21
N SER A 87 -10.10 -10.28 -4.08
CA SER A 87 -11.47 -9.76 -3.95
C SER A 87 -11.50 -8.53 -3.06
N LEU A 88 -11.81 -8.69 -1.77
CA LEU A 88 -11.81 -7.60 -0.80
C LEU A 88 -10.43 -6.93 -0.69
N GLY A 89 -9.35 -7.71 -0.76
CA GLY A 89 -7.99 -7.19 -0.73
C GLY A 89 -7.70 -6.22 -1.88
N ARG A 90 -8.04 -6.62 -3.11
CA ARG A 90 -7.86 -5.80 -4.31
C ARG A 90 -8.73 -4.55 -4.27
N TRP A 91 -9.94 -4.66 -3.73
CA TRP A 91 -10.80 -3.51 -3.49
C TRP A 91 -10.12 -2.52 -2.52
N MET A 92 -9.58 -2.98 -1.40
CA MET A 92 -8.86 -2.13 -0.45
C MET A 92 -7.64 -1.46 -1.09
N GLN A 93 -6.81 -2.23 -1.80
CA GLN A 93 -5.62 -1.70 -2.49
C GLN A 93 -5.96 -0.50 -3.40
N ILE A 94 -6.96 -0.67 -4.26
CA ILE A 94 -7.36 0.36 -5.23
C ILE A 94 -8.07 1.53 -4.52
N ASN A 95 -9.09 1.23 -3.72
CA ASN A 95 -9.99 2.26 -3.20
C ASN A 95 -9.42 2.99 -1.98
N TRP A 96 -8.49 2.37 -1.25
CA TRP A 96 -7.74 3.04 -0.19
C TRP A 96 -6.37 3.56 -0.63
N GLY A 97 -6.07 3.49 -1.93
CA GLY A 97 -4.91 4.12 -2.56
C GLY A 97 -3.58 3.65 -1.96
N PHE A 98 -3.37 2.33 -1.90
CA PHE A 98 -2.13 1.79 -1.33
C PHE A 98 -0.94 1.95 -2.27
N ASP A 99 -1.15 1.89 -3.59
CA ASP A 99 -0.08 2.06 -4.58
C ASP A 99 0.34 3.52 -4.73
N GLU A 100 -0.60 4.47 -4.80
CA GLU A 100 -0.32 5.90 -4.99
C GLU A 100 -0.19 6.69 -3.68
N GLY A 101 -0.44 6.05 -2.54
CA GLY A 101 -0.39 6.67 -1.23
C GLY A 101 -1.73 7.21 -0.73
N SER A 102 -1.93 7.11 0.58
CA SER A 102 -3.08 7.61 1.31
C SER A 102 -2.73 7.75 2.79
N ARG A 103 -3.63 8.32 3.60
CA ARG A 103 -3.39 8.41 5.05
C ARG A 103 -3.29 7.03 5.71
N LEU A 104 -3.98 6.02 5.18
CA LEU A 104 -3.90 4.64 5.67
C LEU A 104 -2.58 3.97 5.27
N SER A 105 -2.14 4.09 4.02
CA SER A 105 -0.85 3.50 3.63
C SER A 105 0.33 4.21 4.32
N ALA A 106 0.24 5.52 4.53
CA ALA A 106 1.22 6.26 5.34
C ALA A 106 1.28 5.78 6.80
N TYR A 107 0.13 5.42 7.40
CA TYR A 107 0.08 4.77 8.71
C TYR A 107 0.86 3.44 8.73
N PHE A 108 0.68 2.59 7.72
CA PHE A 108 1.42 1.32 7.62
C PHE A 108 2.92 1.51 7.38
N ILE A 109 3.29 2.43 6.48
CA ILE A 109 4.70 2.77 6.19
C ILE A 109 5.40 3.28 7.45
N LYS A 110 4.74 4.15 8.22
CA LYS A 110 5.25 4.64 9.51
C LYS A 110 5.53 3.48 10.49
N ASN A 111 4.73 2.43 10.42
CA ASN A 111 4.86 1.21 11.23
C ASN A 111 5.66 0.09 10.53
N LYS A 112 6.48 0.42 9.53
CA LYS A 112 7.40 -0.50 8.84
C LYS A 112 6.73 -1.62 8.03
N VAL A 113 5.47 -1.45 7.65
CA VAL A 113 4.78 -2.29 6.66
C VAL A 113 4.76 -1.50 5.36
N THR A 114 5.69 -1.80 4.45
CA THR A 114 5.95 -0.96 3.26
C THR A 114 5.41 -1.54 1.96
N PHE A 115 5.21 -2.86 1.89
CA PHE A 115 4.65 -3.50 0.70
C PHE A 115 3.12 -3.47 0.73
N VAL A 116 2.52 -3.14 -0.41
CA VAL A 116 1.06 -3.06 -0.56
C VAL A 116 0.38 -4.38 -0.23
N ASP A 117 0.96 -5.51 -0.68
CA ASP A 117 0.42 -6.84 -0.39
C ASP A 117 0.41 -7.14 1.11
N ASP A 118 1.45 -6.72 1.84
CA ASP A 118 1.54 -6.88 3.30
C ASP A 118 0.50 -6.02 4.02
N MET A 119 0.23 -4.79 3.55
CA MET A 119 -0.81 -3.93 4.11
C MET A 119 -2.20 -4.56 3.95
N VAL A 120 -2.47 -5.11 2.75
CA VAL A 120 -3.72 -5.82 2.44
C VAL A 120 -3.88 -7.05 3.32
N ASP A 121 -2.86 -7.90 3.37
CA ASP A 121 -2.87 -9.14 4.13
C ASP A 121 -3.04 -8.88 5.64
N LEU A 122 -2.33 -7.87 6.17
CA LEU A 122 -2.46 -7.45 7.56
C LEU A 122 -3.90 -7.06 7.88
N LEU A 123 -4.53 -6.23 7.04
CA LEU A 123 -5.92 -5.79 7.24
C LEU A 123 -6.91 -6.93 7.15
N LEU A 124 -6.75 -7.84 6.18
CA LEU A 124 -7.61 -9.02 6.06
C LEU A 124 -7.54 -9.91 7.31
N ARG A 125 -6.34 -10.10 7.86
CA ARG A 125 -6.13 -10.88 9.10
C ARG A 125 -6.64 -10.15 10.32
N ALA A 126 -6.39 -8.84 10.43
CA ALA A 126 -6.90 -8.03 11.53
C ALA A 126 -8.43 -8.03 11.57
N PHE A 127 -9.07 -7.86 10.40
CA PHE A 127 -10.52 -7.93 10.27
C PHE A 127 -11.06 -9.34 10.62
N TYR A 128 -10.41 -10.41 10.13
CA TYR A 128 -10.77 -11.77 10.51
C TYR A 128 -10.72 -12.01 12.03
N ARG A 129 -9.66 -11.54 12.69
CA ARG A 129 -9.48 -11.66 14.15
C ARG A 129 -10.58 -10.91 14.91
N ASP A 130 -10.93 -9.71 14.46
CA ASP A 130 -12.01 -8.91 15.03
C ASP A 130 -13.37 -9.60 14.91
N ILE A 131 -13.71 -10.13 13.73
CA ILE A 131 -14.95 -10.91 13.51
C ILE A 131 -15.00 -12.15 14.42
N LYS A 132 -13.86 -12.81 14.61
CA LYS A 132 -13.75 -14.02 15.46
C LYS A 132 -13.73 -13.69 16.95
N GLY A 133 -13.67 -12.42 17.33
CA GLY A 133 -13.60 -11.99 18.73
C GLY A 133 -12.28 -12.34 19.42
N ILE A 134 -11.18 -12.48 18.65
CA ILE A 134 -9.85 -12.73 19.20
C ILE A 134 -8.99 -11.47 19.11
N PRO A 135 -7.98 -11.30 20.00
CA PRO A 135 -7.11 -10.13 19.97
C PRO A 135 -6.44 -9.97 18.61
N ILE A 136 -6.56 -8.79 18.00
CA ILE A 136 -5.91 -8.47 16.72
C ILE A 136 -4.39 -8.57 16.85
N ASP A 137 -3.85 -8.14 17.99
CA ASP A 137 -2.40 -8.09 18.26
C ASP A 137 -1.63 -7.44 17.09
N GLU A 138 -2.07 -6.23 16.75
CA GLU A 138 -1.64 -5.49 15.58
C GLU A 138 -0.11 -5.30 15.55
N ALA A 139 0.50 -5.02 16.70
CA ALA A 139 1.94 -4.85 16.79
C ALA A 139 2.70 -6.11 16.36
N ASN A 140 2.22 -7.31 16.72
CA ASN A 140 2.84 -8.56 16.30
C ASN A 140 2.50 -8.90 14.84
N LEU A 141 1.30 -8.55 14.36
CA LEU A 141 0.99 -8.63 12.93
C LEU A 141 1.97 -7.80 12.10
N MET A 142 2.13 -6.51 12.41
CA MET A 142 3.06 -5.61 11.73
C MET A 142 4.50 -6.14 11.74
N LYS A 143 4.98 -6.62 12.90
CA LYS A 143 6.33 -7.23 13.02
C LYS A 143 6.53 -8.45 12.13
N SER A 144 5.47 -9.21 11.84
CA SER A 144 5.57 -10.40 10.99
C SER A 144 5.80 -10.06 9.51
N TYR A 145 5.38 -8.87 9.08
CA TYR A 145 5.56 -8.35 7.72
C TYR A 145 6.82 -7.49 7.60
N SER A 146 7.15 -6.69 8.62
CA SER A 146 8.35 -5.83 8.62
C SER A 146 9.69 -6.60 8.59
N LYS A 147 9.68 -7.91 8.81
CA LYS A 147 10.89 -8.77 8.77
C LYS A 147 11.15 -9.38 7.40
N ARG A 148 10.20 -9.28 6.46
CA ARG A 148 10.34 -9.83 5.10
C ARG A 148 10.98 -8.86 4.10
N SER A 149 11.11 -7.59 4.49
CA SER A 149 11.72 -6.50 3.72
C SER A 149 13.24 -6.42 3.87
#